data_AF-A0A381UZF7-F1
#
_entry.id   AF-A0A381UZF7-F1
#
_cell.length_a   1.000
_cell.length_b   1.000
_cell.length_c   1.000
_cell.angle_alpha   90.00
_cell.angle_beta   90.00
_cell.angle_gamma   90.00
#
_symmetry.space_group_name_H-M   'P 1'
#
loop_
_entity.id
_entity.type
_entity.pdbx_description
1 polymer ?
#
loop_
_entity_poly.entity_id
_entity_poly.type
_entity_poly.pdbx_seq_one_letter_code
_entity_poly.pdbx_strand_id
1 'polypeptide(L)' 'MDAPNLTAAEMWKDAFEGEGLATKIMPEGEITNWAEQISYKIYVPKGREHVADEILRKL' A
#
# COMPACT_ATOMS: atom_id res chain seq x y z
N MET A 1 0.72 -4.98 -4.60
CA MET A 1 1.55 -5.57 -3.53
C MET A 1 0.68 -5.78 -2.31
N ASP A 2 1.10 -6.66 -1.41
CA ASP A 2 0.30 -7.10 -0.27
C ASP A 2 1.06 -6.88 1.04
N ALA A 3 0.37 -6.52 2.11
CA ALA A 3 0.91 -6.29 3.44
C ALA A 3 0.21 -7.21 4.46
N PRO A 4 0.91 -7.79 5.44
CA PRO A 4 0.35 -8.82 6.32
C PRO A 4 -0.55 -8.28 7.44
N ASN A 5 -0.54 -6.98 7.70
CA ASN A 5 -1.29 -6.32 8.77
C ASN A 5 -1.51 -4.83 8.44
N LEU A 6 -2.40 -4.18 9.19
CA LEU A 6 -2.73 -2.77 8.98
C LEU A 6 -1.51 -1.85 9.16
N THR A 7 -0.68 -2.11 10.18
CA THR A 7 0.51 -1.31 10.45
C THR A 7 1.47 -1.31 9.27
N ALA A 8 1.79 -2.48 8.71
CA ALA A 8 2.64 -2.59 7.54
C ALA A 8 2.01 -1.91 6.31
N ALA A 9 0.68 -2.03 6.14
CA ALA A 9 -0.03 -1.39 5.04
C ALA A 9 0.04 0.14 5.09
N GLU A 10 -0.20 0.73 6.28
CA GLU A 10 -0.09 2.18 6.49
C GLU A 10 1.36 2.66 6.34
N MET A 11 2.35 1.91 6.83
CA MET A 11 3.77 2.24 6.62
C MET A 11 4.14 2.33 5.14
N TRP A 12 3.66 1.38 4.31
CA TRP A 12 3.88 1.44 2.87
C TRP A 12 3.17 2.63 2.23
N LYS A 13 1.93 2.91 2.65
CA LYS A 13 1.19 4.07 2.17
C LYS A 13 1.95 5.37 2.48
N ASP A 14 2.42 5.55 3.70
CA ASP A 14 3.22 6.71 4.10
C ASP A 14 4.52 6.82 3.29
N ALA A 15 5.22 5.71 3.06
CA ALA A 15 6.44 5.70 2.25
C ALA A 15 6.19 6.15 0.81
N PHE A 16 5.12 5.67 0.17
CA PHE A 16 4.76 6.07 -1.19
C PHE A 16 4.25 7.51 -1.25
N GLU A 17 3.38 7.92 -0.31
CA GLU A 17 2.82 9.26 -0.28
C GLU A 17 3.88 10.32 0.04
N GLY A 18 4.90 9.98 0.85
CA GLY A 18 6.07 10.82 1.11
C GLY A 18 6.89 11.15 -0.14
N GLU A 19 6.92 10.23 -1.11
CA GLU A 19 7.56 10.43 -2.42
C GLU A 19 6.58 10.98 -3.49
N GLY A 20 5.36 11.36 -3.09
CA GLY A 20 4.37 11.96 -3.99
C GLY A 20 3.54 10.96 -4.82
N LEU A 21 3.57 9.67 -4.46
CA LEU A 21 2.76 8.63 -5.09
C LEU A 21 1.51 8.34 -4.26
N ALA A 22 0.39 8.94 -4.65
CA ALA A 22 -0.91 8.74 -3.99
C ALA A 22 -1.27 7.25 -3.92
N THR A 23 -1.45 6.73 -2.71
CA THR A 23 -1.54 5.29 -2.47
C THR A 23 -2.77 4.96 -1.65
N LYS A 24 -3.43 3.85 -1.99
CA LYS A 24 -4.61 3.39 -1.25
C LYS A 24 -4.40 1.98 -0.74
N ILE A 25 -4.79 1.73 0.51
CA ILE A 25 -4.82 0.37 1.07
C ILE A 25 -6.26 -0.11 1.19
N MET A 26 -6.48 -1.42 1.01
CA MET A 26 -7.77 -2.08 1.21
C MET A 26 -7.56 -3.43 1.88
N PRO A 27 -8.41 -3.84 2.83
CA PRO A 27 -8.35 -5.18 3.39
C PRO A 27 -8.60 -6.23 2.31
N GLU A 28 -7.92 -7.37 2.39
CA GLU A 28 -8.23 -8.52 1.56
C GLU A 28 -9.55 -9.15 2.01
N GLY A 29 -10.52 -9.21 1.10
CA GLY A 29 -11.88 -9.69 1.38
C GLY A 29 -12.90 -8.57 1.36
N GLU A 30 -13.84 -8.57 2.32
CA GLU A 30 -14.89 -7.56 2.39
C GLU A 30 -14.37 -6.24 2.97
N ILE A 31 -14.93 -5.13 2.50
CA ILE A 31 -14.54 -3.78 2.94
C ILE A 31 -14.77 -3.55 4.45
N THR A 32 -15.65 -4.33 5.06
CA THR A 32 -15.96 -4.30 6.50
C THR A 32 -14.95 -5.05 7.35
N ASN A 33 -14.03 -5.82 6.76
CA ASN A 33 -13.06 -6.65 7.49
C ASN A 33 -11.87 -5.86 8.02
N TRP A 34 -11.94 -4.53 8.08
CA TRP A 34 -10.86 -3.69 8.55
C TRP A 34 -10.43 -4.08 9.98
N ALA A 35 -9.22 -4.59 10.14
CA ALA A 35 -8.69 -5.07 11.42
C ALA A 35 -7.17 -5.04 11.43
N GLU A 36 -6.57 -5.04 12.62
CA GLU A 36 -5.11 -4.91 12.75
C GLU A 36 -4.35 -6.09 12.16
N GLN A 37 -4.84 -7.33 12.33
CA GLN A 37 -4.13 -8.57 12.00
C GLN A 37 -4.75 -9.29 10.78
N ILE A 38 -4.99 -8.54 9.71
CA ILE A 38 -5.43 -9.08 8.41
C ILE A 38 -4.58 -8.54 7.28
N SER A 39 -4.58 -9.25 6.14
CA SER A 39 -3.83 -8.82 4.96
C SER A 39 -4.50 -7.67 4.23
N TYR A 40 -3.69 -6.78 3.65
CA TYR A 40 -4.13 -5.61 2.90
C TYR A 40 -3.47 -5.56 1.52
N LYS A 41 -4.25 -5.17 0.52
CA LYS A 41 -3.76 -4.79 -0.81
C LYS A 41 -3.42 -3.33 -0.86
N ILE A 42 -2.23 -3.04 -1.38
CA ILE A 42 -1.74 -1.68 -1.63
C ILE A 42 -1.87 -1.39 -3.13
N TYR A 43 -2.62 -0.33 -3.44
CA TYR A 43 -2.94 0.14 -4.78
C TYR A 43 -2.17 1.42 -5.08
N VAL A 44 -1.54 1.43 -6.25
CA VAL A 44 -0.88 2.61 -6.83
C VAL A 44 -1.65 3.09 -8.07
N PRO A 45 -1.53 4.36 -8.46
CA PRO A 45 -2.23 4.90 -9.61
C PRO A 45 -1.74 4.25 -10.90
N LYS A 46 -2.68 3.85 -11.75
CA LYS A 46 -2.36 3.38 -13.10
C LYS A 46 -1.69 4.50 -13.90
N GLY A 47 -0.64 4.18 -14.64
CA GLY A 47 0.24 5.12 -15.34
C GLY A 47 1.39 5.68 -14.49
N ARG A 48 1.51 5.28 -13.21
CA ARG A 48 2.62 5.64 -12.32
C ARG A 48 3.28 4.41 -11.68
N GLU A 49 3.09 3.22 -12.25
CA GLU A 49 3.67 1.96 -11.75
C GLU A 49 5.19 2.05 -11.69
N HIS A 50 5.82 2.66 -12.70
CA HIS A 50 7.27 2.85 -12.73
C HIS A 50 7.81 3.69 -11.57
N VAL A 51 7.00 4.60 -11.00
CA VAL A 51 7.38 5.38 -9.82
C VAL A 51 7.38 4.47 -8.59
N ALA A 52 6.38 3.60 -8.46
CA ALA A 52 6.33 2.60 -7.39
C ALA A 52 7.55 1.67 -7.45
N ASP A 53 7.91 1.17 -8.64
CA ASP A 53 9.11 0.34 -8.85
C ASP A 53 10.39 1.09 -8.48
N GLU A 54 10.50 2.39 -8.79
CA GLU A 54 11.67 3.19 -8.41
C GLU A 54 11.78 3.37 -6.90
N ILE A 55 10.67 3.64 -6.20
CA ILE A 55 10.63 3.77 -4.74
C ILE A 55 11.02 2.44 -4.09
N LEU A 56 10.43 1.33 -4.55
CA LEU A 56 10.75 -0.01 -4.05
C LEU A 56 12.21 -0.39 -4.27
N ARG A 57 12.88 0.15 -5.29
CA ARG A 57 14.31 -0.08 -5.52
C ARG A 57 15.23 0.66 -4.54
N LYS A 58 14.74 1.75 -3.91
CA LYS A 58 15.52 2.54 -2.95
C LYS A 58 15.46 1.98 -1.52
N LEU A 59 14.47 1.12 -1.25
CA LEU A 59 14.20 0.48 0.04
C LEU A 59 14.77 -0.93 0.09
#